data_AF-A0A1F3B904-F1
#
_entry.id   AF-A0A1F3B904-F1
#
_cell.length_a   1.000
_cell.length_b   1.000
_cell.length_c   1.000
_cell.angle_alpha   90.00
_cell.angle_beta   90.00
_cell.angle_gamma   90.00
#
_symmetry.space_group_name_H-M   'P 1'
#
loop_
_entity.id
_entity.type
_entity.pdbx_description
1 polymer ?
#
loop_
_entity_poly.entity_id
_entity_poly.type
_entity_poly.pdbx_seq_one_letter_code
_entity_poly.pdbx_strand_id
1 'polypeptide(L)' 'MPAEISDGDIPFFAEVTAGGRITIPEEIRKIFEIKDGDAVFCRIKIMKKKETNSGTAKDTKQTG' A
#
# COMPACT_ATOMS: atom_id res chain seq x y z
N MET A 1 -2.79 -21.90 -4.48
CA MET A 1 -1.58 -22.00 -3.62
C MET A 1 -1.45 -20.70 -2.85
N PRO A 2 -1.37 -20.73 -1.50
CA PRO A 2 -1.00 -19.56 -0.72
C PRO A 2 0.39 -19.08 -1.19
N ALA A 3 0.60 -17.76 -1.24
CA ALA A 3 1.87 -17.21 -1.70
C ALA A 3 2.98 -17.61 -0.73
N GLU A 4 3.88 -18.50 -1.16
CA GLU A 4 5.16 -18.71 -0.50
C GLU A 4 5.94 -17.39 -0.60
N ILE A 5 6.04 -16.70 0.52
CA ILE A 5 6.93 -15.55 0.68
C ILE A 5 8.30 -16.20 0.90
N SER A 6 9.17 -16.18 -0.11
CA SER A 6 10.57 -16.56 0.07
C SER A 6 11.18 -15.66 1.16
N ASP A 7 12.01 -16.21 2.04
CA ASP A 7 12.56 -15.54 3.23
C ASP A 7 13.31 -14.20 2.97
N GLY A 8 13.46 -13.77 1.70
CA GLY A 8 14.03 -12.49 1.30
C GLY A 8 13.05 -11.45 0.73
N ASP A 9 11.76 -11.76 0.56
CA ASP A 9 10.77 -10.83 0.01
C ASP A 9 10.07 -10.06 1.14
N ILE A 10 10.15 -8.71 1.14
CA ILE A 10 9.42 -7.87 2.09
C ILE A 10 8.21 -7.21 1.40
N PRO A 11 6.96 -7.62 1.73
CA PRO A 11 5.77 -7.05 1.11
C PRO A 11 5.42 -5.67 1.71
N PHE A 12 4.95 -4.76 0.86
CA PHE A 12 4.37 -3.49 1.29
C PHE A 12 3.14 -3.12 0.44
N PHE A 13 2.28 -2.26 0.99
CA PHE A 13 1.16 -1.68 0.26
C PHE A 13 1.53 -0.27 -0.20
N ALA A 14 1.20 0.05 -1.44
CA ALA A 14 1.33 1.39 -1.98
C ALA A 14 0.13 1.74 -2.84
N GLU A 15 -0.26 3.01 -2.77
CA GLU A 15 -1.23 3.59 -3.68
C GLU A 15 -0.53 3.96 -5.00
N VAL A 16 -1.23 3.71 -6.11
CA VAL A 16 -0.75 4.10 -7.44
C VAL A 16 -1.01 5.59 -7.63
N THR A 17 0.06 6.35 -7.77
CA THR A 17 0.03 7.79 -8.03
C THR A 17 -0.12 8.10 -9.53
N ALA A 18 -0.29 9.39 -9.87
CA ALA A 18 -0.44 9.83 -11.25
C ALA A 18 0.69 9.32 -12.16
N GLY A 19 0.33 8.90 -13.38
CA GLY A 19 1.29 8.31 -14.32
C GLY A 19 1.69 6.87 -14.00
N GLY A 20 0.94 6.16 -13.14
CA GLY A 20 1.16 4.74 -12.86
C GLY A 20 2.38 4.46 -11.98
N ARG A 21 2.80 5.45 -11.17
CA ARG A 21 4.00 5.36 -10.32
C ARG A 21 3.64 4.94 -8.90
N ILE A 22 4.53 4.17 -8.28
CA ILE A 22 4.50 3.88 -6.84
C ILE A 22 5.77 4.39 -6.19
N THR A 23 5.71 4.68 -4.89
CA THR A 23 6.87 5.06 -4.10
C THR A 23 7.27 3.90 -3.20
N ILE A 24 8.49 3.39 -3.37
CA ILE A 24 9.08 2.42 -2.43
C ILE A 24 9.36 3.17 -1.11
N PRO A 25 8.80 2.73 0.04
CA PRO A 25 9.02 3.36 1.33
C PRO A 25 10.51 3.41 1.73
N GLU A 26 10.92 4.44 2.48
CA GLU A 26 12.32 4.60 2.90
C GLU A 26 12.88 3.41 3.66
N GLU A 27 12.05 2.76 4.49
CA GLU A 27 12.44 1.58 5.25
C GLU A 27 12.90 0.44 4.34
N ILE A 28 12.12 0.16 3.28
CA ILE A 28 12.47 -0.85 2.28
C ILE A 28 13.74 -0.44 1.53
N ARG A 29 13.89 0.84 1.18
CA ARG A 29 15.13 1.34 0.55
C ARG A 29 16.35 1.12 1.42
N LYS A 30 16.23 1.32 2.74
CA LYS A 30 17.33 1.12 3.70
C LYS A 30 17.68 -0.36 3.85
N ILE A 31 16.69 -1.24 3.99
CA ILE A 31 16.91 -2.68 4.17
C ILE A 31 17.59 -3.30 2.95
N PHE A 32 17.17 -2.90 1.74
CA PHE A 32 17.74 -3.40 0.49
C PHE A 32 18.87 -2.52 -0.08
N GLU A 33 19.29 -1.49 0.66
CA GLU A 33 20.34 -0.52 0.26
C GLU A 33 20.16 0.11 -1.14
N ILE A 34 18.91 0.34 -1.55
CA ILE A 34 18.54 0.85 -2.88
C ILE A 34 18.94 2.32 -3.03
N LYS A 35 19.65 2.65 -4.11
CA LYS A 35 20.10 4.01 -4.46
C LYS A 35 19.47 4.50 -5.77
N ASP A 36 19.58 5.79 -6.01
CA ASP A 36 19.11 6.40 -7.26
C ASP A 36 19.90 5.84 -8.44
N GLY A 37 19.18 5.31 -9.43
CA GLY A 37 19.75 4.68 -10.63
C GLY A 37 19.78 3.16 -10.59
N ASP A 38 19.51 2.54 -9.44
CA ASP A 38 19.49 1.08 -9.32
C ASP A 38 18.26 0.48 -10.02
N ALA A 39 18.48 -0.67 -10.68
CA ALA A 39 17.40 -1.53 -11.17
C ALA A 39 16.94 -2.45 -10.04
N VAL A 40 15.62 -2.53 -9.82
CA VAL A 40 15.00 -3.38 -8.79
C VAL A 40 14.00 -4.35 -9.40
N PHE A 41 13.87 -5.53 -8.80
CA PHE A 41 12.84 -6.50 -9.15
C PHE A 41 11.66 -6.37 -8.17
N CYS A 42 10.45 -6.19 -8.69
CA CYS A 42 9.24 -6.03 -7.87
C CYS A 42 8.11 -6.94 -8.36
N ARG A 43 7.48 -7.68 -7.45
CA ARG A 43 6.28 -8.46 -7.73
C ARG A 43 5.03 -7.68 -7.28
N ILE A 44 4.14 -7.35 -8.21
CA ILE A 44 2.95 -6.53 -7.94
C ILE A 44 1.71 -7.42 -7.82
N LYS A 45 0.88 -7.14 -6.82
CA LYS A 45 -0.49 -7.68 -6.70
C LYS A 45 -1.49 -6.54 -6.57
N ILE A 46 -2.35 -6.38 -7.57
CA ILE A 46 -3.39 -5.33 -7.55
C ILE A 46 -4.44 -5.69 -6.50
N MET A 47 -4.66 -4.79 -5.55
CA MET A 47 -5.64 -4.94 -4.49
C MET A 47 -6.74 -3.89 -4.67
N LYS A 48 -8.01 -4.31 -4.64
CA LYS A 48 -9.14 -3.38 -4.61
C LYS A 48 -9.35 -2.94 -3.17
N LYS A 49 -9.34 -1.64 -2.90
CA LYS A 49 -9.77 -1.10 -1.60
C LYS A 49 -11.24 -1.47 -1.46
N LYS A 50 -11.61 -2.21 -0.41
CA LYS A 50 -13.02 -2.44 -0.10
C LYS A 50 -13.58 -1.07 0.26
N GLU A 51 -14.52 -0.56 -0.52
CA GLU A 51 -15.29 0.61 -0.15
C GLU A 51 -16.04 0.26 1.13
N THR A 52 -15.52 0.70 2.27
CA THR A 52 -16.31 0.73 3.50
C THR A 52 -17.32 1.84 3.28
N ASN A 53 -18.53 1.44 2.89
CA ASN A 53 -19.70 2.32 2.82
C ASN A 53 -20.02 2.77 4.26
N SER A 54 -19.34 3.81 4.75
CA SER A 54 -19.72 4.52 5.98
C SER A 54 -20.83 5.51 5.65
N GLY A 55 -22.03 4.97 5.41
CA GLY A 55 -23.28 5.73 5.44
C GLY A 55 -24.00 5.48 6.77
N THR A 56 -24.62 6.55 7.30
CA THR A 56 -25.48 6.69 8.51
C THR A 56 -24.73 7.11 9.80
N ALA A 57 -25.06 8.22 10.50
CA ALA A 57 -26.10 9.23 10.33
C ALA A 57 -25.70 10.57 11.03
N LYS A 58 -26.11 11.70 10.45
CA LYS A 58 -26.28 13.00 11.15
C LYS A 58 -27.70 13.05 11.76
N ASP A 59 -27.88 13.96 12.72
CA ASP A 59 -29.10 14.38 13.45
C ASP A 59 -29.44 13.49 14.68
N THR A 60 -29.60 13.98 15.92
CA THR A 60 -30.35 15.16 16.36
C THR A 60 -29.90 15.66 17.75
N LYS A 61 -29.94 16.99 17.90
CA LYS A 61 -29.79 17.81 19.12
C LYS A 61 -30.77 17.36 20.22
N GLN A 62 -30.30 17.03 21.43
CA GLN A 62 -31.15 16.85 22.61
C GLN A 62 -30.78 17.92 23.66
N THR A 63 -31.65 18.92 23.82
CA THR A 63 -31.62 19.93 24.88
C THR A 63 -33.06 20.31 25.20
N GLY A 64 -33.44 20.22 26.47
CA GLY A 64 -34.65 20.81 27.05
C GLY A 64 -35.68 19.80 27.49
#